data_AF-A0A0F9RNS3-F1
#
_entry.id   AF-A0A0F9RNS3-F1
#
_cell.length_a   1.000
_cell.length_b   1.000
_cell.length_c   1.000
_cell.angle_alpha   90.00
_cell.angle_beta   90.00
_cell.angle_gamma   90.00
#
_symmetry.space_group_name_H-M   'P 1'
#
loop_
_entity.id
_entity.type
_entity.pdbx_description
1 polymer ?
#
loop_
_entity_poly.entity_id
_entity_poly.type
_entity_poly.pdbx_seq_one_letter_code
_entity_poly.pdbx_strand_id
1 'polypeptide(L)'
;YYSPSFVEGLTNEEIEGVLCHEVMHIVLEHLIKMNESEIPELMNVAMDMCINDLLLENDFELPSCDGGALIPRCHSCEFMNITIDKINEKTAIQIYHELLKQIPKTKKPTYKGGFDKHIFDEKGKETNEAIAEAKDKWKDVLGEASAFARTKGNIPKGLELMIDDLLNEKVDWKTMLYKYITRTLPFDYTYCLEKGTLIDTPRGKIPIEKLKQGRKVIGYKDGKAVYSTIKSKWTTKVTEKYTFETFSGKKIICSPRHRLLTERGYIQAQNITKSDKLICVK
;
A
#
# COMPACT_ATOMS: atom_id res chain seq x y z
N TYR A 1 -10.38 1.81 -30.48
CA TYR A 1 -10.22 2.15 -31.91
C TYR A 1 -9.21 1.19 -32.50
N TYR A 2 -9.43 0.64 -33.69
CA TYR A 2 -8.43 -0.18 -34.39
C TYR A 2 -8.11 0.43 -35.76
N SER A 3 -6.95 0.10 -36.32
CA SER A 3 -6.53 0.54 -37.66
C SER A 3 -6.88 -0.54 -38.69
N PRO A 4 -7.88 -0.36 -39.58
CA PRO A 4 -8.28 -1.39 -40.53
C PRO A 4 -7.14 -1.85 -41.44
N SER A 5 -6.33 -0.90 -41.93
CA SER A 5 -5.18 -1.19 -42.78
C SER A 5 -4.07 -1.99 -42.08
N PHE A 6 -4.02 -1.95 -40.75
CA PHE A 6 -3.10 -2.78 -39.97
C PHE A 6 -3.65 -4.20 -39.90
N VAL A 7 -4.92 -4.35 -39.49
CA VAL A 7 -5.57 -5.65 -39.33
C VAL A 7 -5.70 -6.42 -40.66
N GLU A 8 -6.02 -5.75 -41.76
CA GLU A 8 -6.14 -6.35 -43.09
C GLU A 8 -4.82 -6.93 -43.62
N GLY A 9 -3.68 -6.44 -43.11
CA GLY A 9 -2.35 -6.92 -43.48
C GLY A 9 -1.86 -8.11 -42.67
N LEU A 10 -2.61 -8.55 -41.65
CA LEU A 10 -2.22 -9.63 -40.74
C LEU A 10 -2.88 -10.95 -41.11
N THR A 11 -2.16 -12.03 -40.83
CA THR A 11 -2.72 -13.39 -40.82
C THR A 11 -3.67 -13.57 -39.63
N ASN A 12 -4.51 -14.61 -39.65
CA ASN A 12 -5.42 -14.88 -38.53
C ASN A 12 -4.63 -15.21 -37.26
N GLU A 13 -3.50 -15.89 -37.41
CA GLU A 13 -2.58 -16.27 -36.36
C GLU A 13 -1.93 -15.04 -35.72
N GLU A 14 -1.48 -14.06 -36.52
CA GLU A 14 -0.96 -12.78 -36.02
C GLU A 14 -2.05 -11.92 -35.36
N ILE A 15 -3.29 -11.95 -35.88
CA ILE A 15 -4.42 -11.25 -35.24
C ILE A 15 -4.70 -11.86 -33.86
N GLU A 16 -4.67 -13.18 -33.75
CA GLU A 16 -4.82 -13.87 -32.45
C GLU A 16 -3.71 -13.44 -31.49
N GLY A 17 -2.46 -13.41 -31.93
CA GLY A 17 -1.33 -12.93 -31.13
C GLY A 17 -1.49 -11.49 -30.63
N VAL A 18 -1.93 -10.57 -31.51
CA VAL A 18 -2.19 -9.16 -31.14
C VAL A 18 -3.35 -9.06 -30.15
N LEU A 19 -4.44 -9.81 -30.34
CA LEU A 19 -5.55 -9.80 -29.38
C LEU A 19 -5.12 -10.35 -28.02
N CYS A 20 -4.34 -11.42 -28.00
CA CYS A 20 -3.77 -11.96 -26.76
C CYS A 20 -2.87 -10.95 -26.07
N HIS A 21 -2.03 -10.22 -26.82
CA HIS A 21 -1.20 -9.14 -26.30
C HIS A 21 -2.04 -8.09 -25.55
N GLU A 22 -3.09 -7.56 -26.18
CA GLU A 22 -3.96 -6.56 -25.56
C GLU A 22 -4.65 -7.08 -24.28
N VAL A 23 -5.11 -8.33 -24.31
CA VAL A 23 -5.72 -8.97 -23.14
C VAL A 23 -4.71 -9.09 -22.00
N MET A 24 -3.45 -9.43 -22.30
CA MET A 24 -2.41 -9.58 -21.28
C MET A 24 -2.09 -8.26 -20.56
N HIS A 25 -2.24 -7.09 -21.19
CA HIS A 25 -2.11 -5.81 -20.48
C HIS A 25 -3.17 -5.63 -19.39
N ILE A 26 -4.39 -6.12 -19.63
CA ILE A 26 -5.47 -6.08 -18.65
C ILE A 26 -5.18 -7.08 -17.53
N VAL A 27 -4.85 -8.33 -17.89
CA VAL A 27 -4.58 -9.41 -16.94
C VAL A 27 -3.42 -9.04 -16.01
N LEU A 28 -2.33 -8.47 -16.52
CA LEU A 28 -1.15 -8.13 -15.74
C LEU A 28 -1.22 -6.76 -15.06
N GLU A 29 -2.39 -6.11 -15.08
CA GLU A 29 -2.65 -4.79 -14.49
C GLU A 29 -1.68 -3.70 -15.00
N HIS A 30 -1.27 -3.81 -16.27
CA HIS A 30 -0.27 -2.94 -16.88
C HIS A 30 -0.71 -1.47 -16.97
N LEU A 31 -2.00 -1.23 -17.20
CA LEU A 31 -2.59 0.11 -17.22
C LEU A 31 -2.38 0.86 -15.89
N ILE A 32 -2.45 0.14 -14.76
CA ILE A 32 -2.24 0.71 -13.42
C ILE A 32 -0.77 1.06 -13.23
N LYS A 33 0.12 0.10 -13.54
CA LYS A 33 1.57 0.29 -13.42
C LYS A 33 2.09 1.44 -14.28
N MET A 34 1.50 1.64 -15.45
CA MET A 34 1.80 2.77 -16.33
C MET A 34 1.46 4.11 -15.66
N ASN A 35 0.28 4.24 -15.05
CA ASN A 35 -0.15 5.45 -14.33
C ASN A 35 0.71 5.79 -13.10
N GLU A 36 1.33 4.78 -12.48
CA GLU A 36 2.22 4.95 -11.33
C GLU A 36 3.67 5.28 -11.71
N SER A 37 4.07 5.05 -12.97
CA SER A 37 5.44 5.22 -13.43
C SER A 37 5.88 6.69 -13.62
N GLU A 38 7.19 6.94 -13.49
CA GLU A 38 7.77 8.27 -13.77
C GLU A 38 7.73 8.62 -15.27
N ILE A 39 7.94 7.63 -16.13
CA ILE A 39 7.99 7.75 -17.59
C ILE A 39 7.06 6.68 -18.20
N PRO A 40 5.77 6.99 -18.39
CA PRO A 40 4.76 6.06 -18.90
C PRO A 40 5.14 5.35 -20.19
N GLU A 41 5.76 6.06 -21.13
CA GLU A 41 6.14 5.51 -22.43
C GLU A 41 7.21 4.42 -22.30
N LEU A 42 8.13 4.57 -21.34
CA LEU A 42 9.16 3.57 -21.08
C LEU A 42 8.61 2.38 -20.29
N MET A 43 7.62 2.61 -19.44
CA MET A 43 6.89 1.52 -18.78
C MET A 43 6.14 0.70 -19.83
N ASN A 44 5.53 1.33 -20.84
CA ASN A 44 4.87 0.60 -21.92
C ASN A 44 5.84 -0.31 -22.66
N VAL A 45 6.99 0.22 -23.07
CA VAL A 45 8.06 -0.57 -23.71
C VAL A 45 8.45 -1.79 -22.87
N ALA A 46 8.65 -1.61 -21.56
CA ALA A 46 9.02 -2.70 -20.66
C ALA A 46 7.90 -3.76 -20.52
N MET A 47 6.64 -3.33 -20.53
CA MET A 47 5.47 -4.21 -20.46
C MET A 47 5.29 -5.01 -21.76
N ASP A 48 5.42 -4.36 -22.91
CA ASP A 48 5.35 -5.00 -24.23
C ASP A 48 6.45 -6.06 -24.39
N MET A 49 7.68 -5.76 -23.95
CA MET A 49 8.78 -6.73 -23.97
C MET A 49 8.43 -7.99 -23.18
N CYS A 50 7.86 -7.85 -21.97
CA CYS A 50 7.44 -9.00 -21.16
C CYS A 50 6.30 -9.79 -21.82
N ILE A 51 5.29 -9.10 -22.35
CA ILE A 51 4.13 -9.76 -22.97
C ILE A 51 4.57 -10.49 -24.24
N ASN A 52 5.35 -9.84 -25.10
CA ASN A 52 5.79 -10.45 -26.35
C ASN A 52 6.72 -11.64 -26.10
N ASP A 53 7.59 -11.59 -25.08
CA ASP A 53 8.40 -12.75 -24.69
C ASP A 53 7.51 -13.93 -24.24
N LEU A 54 6.51 -13.66 -23.40
CA LEU A 54 5.58 -14.67 -22.91
C LEU A 54 4.74 -15.29 -24.03
N LEU A 55 4.24 -14.48 -24.98
CA LEU A 55 3.46 -14.96 -26.11
C LEU A 55 4.30 -15.85 -27.03
N LEU A 56 5.52 -15.43 -27.34
CA LEU A 56 6.45 -16.21 -28.16
C LEU A 56 6.86 -17.53 -27.48
N GLU A 57 7.01 -17.54 -26.15
CA GLU A 57 7.28 -18.78 -25.40
C GLU A 57 6.10 -19.77 -25.45
N ASN A 58 4.88 -19.29 -25.68
CA ASN A 58 3.66 -20.10 -25.79
C ASN A 58 3.21 -20.29 -27.26
N ASP A 59 4.14 -20.22 -28.21
CA ASP A 59 3.93 -20.49 -29.64
C ASP A 59 2.90 -19.57 -30.34
N PHE A 60 2.66 -18.36 -29.81
CA PHE A 60 1.86 -17.36 -30.52
C PHE A 60 2.68 -16.67 -31.62
N GLU A 61 2.03 -16.46 -32.77
CA GLU A 61 2.63 -15.67 -33.85
C GLU A 61 2.38 -14.19 -33.62
N LEU A 62 3.47 -13.41 -33.65
CA LEU A 62 3.42 -11.96 -33.57
C LEU A 62 3.91 -11.37 -34.89
N PRO A 63 3.30 -10.28 -35.37
CA PRO A 63 3.61 -9.76 -36.68
C PRO A 63 5.05 -9.26 -36.80
N SER A 64 5.71 -9.75 -37.84
CA SER A 64 7.10 -9.43 -38.18
C SER A 64 7.22 -7.95 -38.55
N CYS A 65 8.09 -7.21 -37.87
CA CYS A 65 8.03 -5.76 -37.84
C CYS A 65 8.68 -5.06 -39.06
N ASP A 66 7.87 -4.65 -40.04
CA ASP A 66 8.11 -3.37 -40.76
C ASP A 66 7.60 -2.16 -39.94
N GLY A 67 6.84 -2.41 -38.86
CA GLY A 67 6.18 -1.39 -38.01
C GLY A 67 6.80 -1.15 -36.61
N GLY A 68 7.94 -1.75 -36.28
CA GLY A 68 8.66 -1.47 -35.03
C GLY A 68 8.11 -2.14 -33.75
N ALA A 69 7.47 -3.31 -33.83
CA ALA A 69 7.12 -4.10 -32.64
C ALA A 69 8.38 -4.63 -31.92
N LEU A 70 8.35 -4.64 -30.58
CA LEU A 70 9.41 -5.21 -29.75
C LEU A 70 9.27 -6.73 -29.74
N ILE A 71 10.04 -7.44 -30.57
CA ILE A 71 10.00 -8.91 -30.66
C ILE A 71 11.25 -9.47 -29.99
N PRO A 72 11.14 -9.98 -28.74
CA PRO A 72 12.24 -10.68 -28.10
C PRO A 72 12.68 -11.91 -28.90
N ARG A 73 13.99 -12.14 -28.97
CA ARG A 73 14.59 -13.36 -29.53
C ARG A 73 15.43 -14.00 -28.45
N CYS A 74 15.13 -15.25 -28.11
CA CYS A 74 15.81 -15.99 -27.04
C CYS A 74 15.80 -15.22 -25.69
N HIS A 75 14.66 -14.66 -25.31
CA HIS A 75 14.51 -13.84 -24.09
C HIS A 75 15.41 -12.59 -24.04
N SER A 76 15.87 -12.10 -25.19
CA SER A 76 16.64 -10.87 -25.33
C SER A 76 15.99 -9.95 -26.35
N CYS A 77 15.93 -8.66 -26.05
CA CYS A 77 15.38 -7.65 -26.96
C CYS A 77 16.20 -6.36 -26.87
N GLU A 78 16.36 -5.69 -28.01
CA GLU A 78 17.11 -4.45 -28.11
C GLU A 78 16.16 -3.25 -28.26
N PHE A 79 16.38 -2.23 -27.46
CA PHE A 79 15.66 -0.97 -27.52
C PHE A 79 16.62 0.21 -27.39
N MET A 80 16.65 1.11 -28.39
CA MET A 80 17.53 2.29 -28.40
C MET A 80 19.01 2.00 -28.11
N ASN A 81 19.57 0.94 -28.72
CA ASN A 81 20.95 0.44 -28.50
C ASN A 81 21.20 -0.11 -27.08
N ILE A 82 20.15 -0.41 -26.33
CA ILE A 82 20.22 -1.09 -25.04
C ILE A 82 19.67 -2.49 -25.23
N THR A 83 20.49 -3.49 -24.94
CA THR A 83 20.08 -4.89 -24.93
C THR A 83 19.60 -5.26 -23.53
N ILE A 84 18.37 -5.80 -23.45
CA ILE A 84 17.83 -6.37 -22.23
C ILE A 84 17.78 -7.88 -22.42
N ASP A 85 18.64 -8.60 -21.69
CA ASP A 85 18.68 -10.05 -21.66
C ASP A 85 17.82 -10.62 -20.52
N LYS A 86 17.46 -11.91 -20.65
CA LYS A 86 16.72 -12.69 -19.64
C LYS A 86 15.38 -12.07 -19.26
N ILE A 87 14.61 -11.69 -20.27
CA ILE A 87 13.30 -11.06 -20.09
C ILE A 87 12.35 -11.97 -19.29
N ASN A 88 12.37 -13.28 -19.56
CA ASN A 88 11.62 -14.30 -18.81
C ASN A 88 11.92 -14.38 -17.30
N GLU A 89 13.10 -13.95 -16.86
CA GLU A 89 13.48 -13.91 -15.43
C GLU A 89 13.12 -12.58 -14.75
N LYS A 90 12.58 -11.61 -15.50
CA LYS A 90 12.37 -10.23 -15.04
C LYS A 90 10.90 -9.83 -15.10
N THR A 91 10.49 -9.02 -14.13
CA THR A 91 9.22 -8.30 -14.16
C THR A 91 9.33 -7.05 -15.03
N ALA A 92 8.20 -6.58 -15.58
CA ALA A 92 8.16 -5.33 -16.33
C ALA A 92 8.76 -4.14 -15.55
N ILE A 93 8.57 -4.11 -14.22
CA ILE A 93 9.16 -3.08 -13.34
C ILE A 93 10.69 -3.16 -13.29
N GLN A 94 11.25 -4.37 -13.26
CA GLN A 94 12.71 -4.56 -13.29
C GLN A 94 13.30 -4.11 -14.62
N ILE A 95 12.66 -4.50 -15.74
CA ILE A 95 13.07 -4.05 -17.08
C ILE A 95 12.98 -2.52 -17.18
N TYR A 96 11.87 -1.93 -16.72
CA TYR A 96 11.69 -0.49 -16.67
C TYR A 96 12.83 0.21 -15.89
N HIS A 97 13.21 -0.31 -14.72
CA HIS A 97 14.32 0.25 -13.94
C HIS A 97 15.69 0.06 -14.62
N GLU A 98 15.91 -1.04 -15.34
CA GLU A 98 17.13 -1.23 -16.12
C GLU A 98 17.23 -0.24 -17.28
N LEU A 99 16.12 -0.02 -17.99
CA LEU A 99 16.03 0.99 -19.04
C LEU A 99 16.23 2.40 -18.48
N LEU A 100 15.61 2.72 -17.34
CA LEU A 100 15.71 4.04 -16.71
C LEU A 100 17.13 4.37 -16.20
N LYS A 101 17.93 3.36 -15.85
CA LYS A 101 19.35 3.55 -15.51
C LYS A 101 20.21 3.92 -16.71
N GLN A 102 19.85 3.42 -17.90
CA GLN A 102 20.64 3.54 -19.11
C GLN A 102 20.18 4.70 -20.01
N ILE A 103 18.91 5.09 -19.93
CA ILE A 103 18.35 6.23 -20.67
C ILE A 103 18.38 7.49 -19.78
N PRO A 104 19.06 8.57 -20.20
CA PRO A 104 19.09 9.80 -19.42
C PRO A 104 17.70 10.44 -19.34
N LYS A 105 17.28 10.84 -18.13
CA LYS A 105 15.96 11.45 -17.82
C LYS A 105 15.57 12.66 -18.69
N THR A 106 16.53 13.28 -19.38
CA THR A 106 16.34 14.45 -20.25
C THR A 106 15.84 14.12 -21.65
N LYS A 107 15.95 12.87 -22.11
CA LYS A 107 15.38 12.44 -23.39
C LYS A 107 14.02 11.80 -23.13
N LYS A 108 12.94 12.43 -23.62
CA LYS A 108 11.66 11.73 -23.77
C LYS A 108 11.87 10.65 -24.85
N PRO A 109 11.77 9.35 -24.53
CA PRO A 109 11.86 8.32 -25.54
C PRO A 109 10.65 8.47 -26.46
N THR A 110 10.83 8.99 -27.66
CA THR A 110 9.78 9.00 -28.70
C THR A 110 9.75 7.64 -29.35
N TYR A 111 9.13 6.66 -28.69
CA TYR A 111 8.84 5.37 -29.28
C TYR A 111 7.47 5.43 -29.96
N LYS A 112 7.44 5.12 -31.26
CA LYS A 112 6.22 5.09 -32.10
C LYS A 112 5.85 3.66 -32.54
N GLY A 113 6.57 2.65 -32.05
CA GLY A 113 6.24 1.24 -32.26
C GLY A 113 5.28 0.72 -31.19
N GLY A 114 4.87 -0.55 -31.31
CA GLY A 114 3.85 -1.18 -30.46
C GLY A 114 2.56 -1.51 -31.22
N PHE A 115 1.73 -2.39 -30.66
CA PHE A 115 0.44 -2.76 -31.25
C PHE A 115 -0.69 -1.82 -30.83
N ASP A 116 -0.44 -1.01 -29.81
CA ASP A 116 -1.44 -0.17 -29.18
C ASP A 116 -1.04 1.32 -29.21
N LYS A 117 -2.02 2.17 -28.90
CA LYS A 117 -1.81 3.59 -28.61
C LYS A 117 -2.62 3.96 -27.38
N HIS A 118 -1.93 4.15 -26.26
CA HIS A 118 -2.55 4.74 -25.08
C HIS A 118 -2.88 6.22 -25.31
N ILE A 119 -4.18 6.56 -25.22
CA ILE A 119 -4.66 7.94 -25.26
C ILE A 119 -4.51 8.50 -23.86
N PHE A 120 -3.53 9.37 -23.66
CA PHE A 120 -3.39 10.13 -22.41
C PHE A 120 -4.24 11.39 -22.51
N ASP A 121 -5.27 11.51 -21.67
CA ASP A 121 -6.05 12.76 -21.59
C ASP A 121 -5.16 13.86 -20.96
N GLU A 122 -5.18 15.08 -21.50
CA GLU A 122 -4.36 16.20 -20.99
C GLU A 122 -4.76 16.60 -19.55
N LYS A 123 -5.87 16.06 -19.03
CA LYS A 123 -6.41 16.28 -17.70
C LYS A 123 -6.25 15.08 -16.76
N GLY A 124 -5.01 14.68 -16.55
CA GLY A 124 -4.60 14.05 -15.29
C GLY A 124 -4.96 12.56 -15.16
N LYS A 125 -4.11 11.87 -14.39
CA LYS A 125 -4.28 10.50 -13.95
C LYS A 125 -5.76 10.21 -13.62
N GLU A 126 -6.29 9.10 -14.13
CA GLU A 126 -7.58 8.58 -13.69
C GLU A 126 -7.62 8.54 -12.16
N THR A 127 -8.77 8.85 -11.57
CA THR A 127 -8.89 8.85 -10.10
C THR A 127 -8.61 7.45 -9.58
N ASN A 128 -7.92 7.35 -8.43
CA ASN A 128 -7.62 6.07 -7.79
C ASN A 128 -8.88 5.20 -7.57
N GLU A 129 -10.04 5.84 -7.42
CA GLU A 129 -11.35 5.19 -7.26
C GLU A 129 -11.83 4.55 -8.57
N ALA A 130 -11.72 5.24 -9.70
CA ALA A 130 -12.09 4.68 -11.01
C ALA A 130 -11.15 3.54 -11.41
N ILE A 131 -9.86 3.67 -11.11
CA ILE A 131 -8.86 2.62 -11.34
C ILE A 131 -9.18 1.39 -10.46
N ALA A 132 -9.54 1.59 -9.19
CA ALA A 132 -9.90 0.50 -8.29
C ALA A 132 -11.18 -0.23 -8.73
N GLU A 133 -12.22 0.51 -9.15
CA GLU A 133 -13.46 -0.09 -9.67
C GLU A 133 -13.21 -0.88 -10.96
N ALA A 134 -12.42 -0.33 -11.89
CA ALA A 134 -12.01 -1.04 -13.08
C ALA A 134 -11.22 -2.30 -12.75
N LYS A 135 -10.30 -2.22 -11.79
CA LYS A 135 -9.50 -3.35 -11.31
C LYS A 135 -10.36 -4.49 -10.77
N ASP A 136 -11.31 -4.18 -9.89
CA ASP A 136 -12.21 -5.19 -9.32
C ASP A 136 -13.08 -5.84 -10.40
N LYS A 137 -13.62 -5.03 -11.32
CA LYS A 137 -14.38 -5.55 -12.46
C LYS A 137 -13.56 -6.51 -13.33
N TRP A 138 -12.31 -6.17 -13.63
CA TRP A 138 -11.46 -7.03 -14.45
C TRP A 138 -11.00 -8.29 -13.72
N LYS A 139 -10.84 -8.24 -12.39
CA LYS A 139 -10.60 -9.43 -11.56
C LYS A 139 -11.78 -10.41 -11.65
N ASP A 140 -13.00 -9.92 -11.58
CA ASP A 140 -14.21 -10.76 -11.73
C ASP A 140 -14.25 -11.42 -13.10
N VAL A 141 -14.06 -10.65 -14.17
CA VAL A 141 -14.01 -11.16 -15.55
C VAL A 141 -12.89 -12.20 -15.73
N LEU A 142 -11.71 -11.96 -15.15
CA LEU A 142 -10.60 -12.90 -15.19
C LEU A 142 -10.92 -14.20 -14.44
N GLY A 143 -11.61 -14.11 -13.31
CA GLY A 143 -12.08 -15.27 -12.55
C GLY A 143 -13.05 -16.13 -13.36
N GLU A 144 -14.02 -15.51 -14.02
CA GLU A 144 -14.97 -16.19 -14.91
C GLU A 144 -14.26 -16.83 -16.12
N ALA A 145 -13.36 -16.10 -16.77
CA ALA A 145 -12.60 -16.58 -17.91
C ALA A 145 -11.69 -17.76 -17.53
N SER A 146 -11.01 -17.68 -16.39
CA SER A 146 -10.18 -18.78 -15.86
C SER A 146 -11.03 -20.02 -15.55
N ALA A 147 -12.16 -19.85 -14.87
CA ALA A 147 -13.08 -20.95 -14.59
C ALA A 147 -13.56 -21.62 -15.89
N PHE A 148 -13.94 -20.83 -16.88
CA PHE A 148 -14.35 -21.34 -18.20
C PHE A 148 -13.21 -22.07 -18.93
N ALA A 149 -11.99 -21.53 -18.93
CA ALA A 149 -10.84 -22.19 -19.52
C ALA A 149 -10.54 -23.54 -18.84
N ARG A 150 -10.64 -23.61 -17.51
CA ARG A 150 -10.50 -24.88 -16.74
C ARG A 150 -11.56 -25.92 -17.14
N THR A 151 -12.77 -25.51 -17.52
CA THR A 151 -13.79 -26.46 -18.02
C THR A 151 -13.49 -27.01 -19.41
N LYS A 152 -12.75 -26.25 -20.23
CA LYS A 152 -12.38 -26.64 -21.60
C LYS A 152 -11.09 -27.46 -21.69
N GLY A 153 -10.33 -27.59 -20.60
CA GLY A 153 -9.08 -28.32 -20.57
C GLY A 153 -8.09 -27.77 -19.55
N ASN A 154 -6.79 -28.02 -19.78
CA ASN A 154 -5.74 -27.62 -18.86
C ASN A 154 -5.19 -26.23 -19.22
N ILE A 155 -5.16 -25.31 -18.25
CA ILE A 155 -4.49 -24.01 -18.40
C ILE A 155 -2.97 -24.25 -18.27
N PRO A 156 -2.12 -23.62 -19.08
CA PRO A 156 -0.67 -23.70 -18.89
C PRO A 156 -0.25 -23.30 -17.46
N LYS A 157 0.68 -24.05 -16.87
CA LYS A 157 1.00 -23.91 -15.45
C LYS A 157 1.52 -22.51 -15.08
N GLY A 158 2.29 -21.87 -15.96
CA GLY A 158 2.77 -20.50 -15.76
C GLY A 158 1.63 -19.50 -15.65
N LEU A 159 0.66 -19.58 -16.57
CA LEU A 159 -0.53 -18.73 -16.56
C LEU A 159 -1.43 -19.02 -15.36
N GLU A 160 -1.56 -20.28 -14.96
CA GLU A 160 -2.31 -20.66 -13.75
C GLU A 160 -1.74 -19.98 -12.50
N LEU A 161 -0.41 -20.01 -12.31
CA LEU A 161 0.24 -19.35 -11.19
C LEU A 161 0.05 -17.83 -11.22
N MET A 162 0.12 -17.21 -12.40
CA MET A 162 -0.11 -15.78 -12.56
C MET A 162 -1.55 -15.39 -12.20
N ILE A 163 -2.53 -16.15 -12.70
CA ILE A 163 -3.95 -15.92 -12.39
C ILE A 163 -4.20 -16.12 -10.89
N ASP A 164 -3.64 -17.17 -10.29
CA ASP A 164 -3.82 -17.44 -8.86
C ASP A 164 -3.20 -16.33 -7.99
N ASP A 165 -2.03 -15.79 -8.35
CA ASP A 165 -1.40 -14.66 -7.65
C ASP A 165 -2.22 -13.36 -7.80
N LEU A 166 -2.94 -13.18 -8.92
CA LEU A 166 -3.80 -12.01 -9.17
C LEU A 166 -5.15 -12.11 -8.43
N LEU A 167 -5.77 -13.29 -8.45
CA LEU A 167 -7.05 -13.53 -7.76
C LEU A 167 -6.86 -13.59 -6.23
N ASN A 168 -5.76 -14.18 -5.77
CA ASN A 168 -5.45 -14.29 -4.34
C ASN A 168 -4.45 -13.21 -3.94
N GLU A 169 -4.94 -11.98 -3.77
CA GLU A 169 -4.11 -10.87 -3.32
C GLU A 169 -3.43 -11.22 -1.99
N LYS A 170 -2.10 -11.06 -1.95
CA LYS A 170 -1.27 -11.39 -0.78
C LYS A 170 -1.66 -10.47 0.37
N VAL A 171 -2.50 -10.99 1.26
CA VAL A 171 -2.92 -10.27 2.47
C VAL A 171 -1.69 -10.00 3.34
N ASP A 172 -1.45 -8.74 3.71
CA ASP A 172 -0.37 -8.39 4.65
C ASP A 172 -0.63 -9.05 6.00
N TRP A 173 -0.01 -10.20 6.19
CA TRP A 173 -0.14 -11.00 7.38
C TRP A 173 0.31 -10.23 8.62
N LYS A 174 1.21 -9.24 8.53
CA LYS A 174 1.59 -8.40 9.67
C LYS A 174 0.42 -7.54 10.11
N THR A 175 -0.27 -6.90 9.16
CA THR A 175 -1.47 -6.10 9.46
C THR A 175 -2.60 -6.97 10.00
N MET A 176 -2.83 -8.15 9.40
CA MET A 176 -3.83 -9.09 9.91
C MET A 176 -3.48 -9.61 11.29
N LEU A 177 -2.26 -10.10 11.48
CA LEU A 177 -1.77 -10.59 12.76
C LEU A 177 -1.81 -9.49 13.82
N TYR A 178 -1.39 -8.27 13.50
CA TYR A 178 -1.49 -7.13 14.40
C TYR A 178 -2.94 -6.88 14.82
N LYS A 179 -3.90 -6.90 13.89
CA LYS A 179 -5.33 -6.77 14.19
C LYS A 179 -5.83 -7.88 15.12
N TYR A 180 -5.40 -9.13 14.91
CA TYR A 180 -5.78 -10.27 15.75
C TYR A 180 -5.12 -10.26 17.12
N ILE A 181 -3.82 -9.97 17.19
CA ILE A 181 -3.04 -9.83 18.43
C ILE A 181 -3.61 -8.66 19.25
N THR A 182 -3.80 -7.48 18.66
CA THR A 182 -4.35 -6.31 19.36
C THR A 182 -5.75 -6.59 19.91
N ARG A 183 -6.56 -7.40 19.21
CA ARG A 183 -7.89 -7.81 19.69
C ARG A 183 -7.85 -8.85 20.81
N THR A 184 -6.78 -9.65 20.90
CA THR A 184 -6.63 -10.75 21.86
C THR A 184 -5.74 -10.41 23.05
N LEU A 185 -4.97 -9.33 22.99
CA LEU A 185 -4.20 -8.83 24.13
C LEU A 185 -5.14 -8.12 25.13
N PRO A 186 -5.38 -8.69 26.33
CA PRO A 186 -6.17 -8.02 27.38
C PRO A 186 -5.42 -6.85 28.04
N PHE A 187 -4.13 -6.67 27.73
CA PHE A 187 -3.27 -5.65 28.34
C PHE A 187 -2.67 -4.76 27.26
N ASP A 188 -3.41 -3.72 26.92
CA ASP A 188 -2.79 -2.53 26.38
C ASP A 188 -2.12 -1.80 27.56
N TYR A 189 -0.86 -1.38 27.41
CA TYR A 189 -0.13 -0.56 28.40
C TYR A 189 -0.67 0.88 28.37
N THR A 190 -1.99 1.03 28.32
CA THR A 190 -2.75 2.26 28.21
C THR A 190 -2.76 2.94 29.56
N TYR A 191 -1.68 3.67 29.84
CA TYR A 191 -1.65 4.86 30.70
C TYR A 191 -2.60 4.82 31.92
N CYS A 192 -2.17 4.27 33.05
CA CYS A 192 -2.99 4.15 34.26
C CYS A 192 -2.38 4.79 35.50
N LEU A 193 -3.23 5.19 36.44
CA LEU A 193 -2.90 5.68 37.78
C LEU A 193 -3.25 4.63 38.83
N GLU A 194 -2.58 4.66 39.98
CA GLU A 194 -2.88 3.74 41.08
C GLU A 194 -4.24 4.02 41.72
N LYS A 195 -4.89 2.95 42.22
CA LYS A 195 -6.10 3.03 43.03
C LYS A 195 -5.90 3.96 44.22
N GLY A 196 -6.87 4.83 44.49
CA GLY A 196 -6.78 5.84 45.55
C GLY A 196 -6.19 7.18 45.10
N THR A 197 -5.69 7.29 43.86
CA THR A 197 -5.24 8.58 43.31
C THR A 197 -6.40 9.57 43.28
N LEU A 198 -6.22 10.72 43.92
CA LEU A 198 -7.23 11.77 44.03
C LEU A 198 -7.27 12.63 42.77
N ILE A 199 -8.45 12.74 42.16
CA ILE A 199 -8.69 13.57 40.98
C ILE A 199 -9.55 14.77 41.36
N ASP A 200 -9.16 15.95 40.87
CA ASP A 200 -9.88 17.18 41.09
C ASP A 200 -11.18 17.21 40.27
N THR A 201 -12.30 17.42 40.97
CA THR A 201 -13.63 17.60 40.38
C THR A 201 -14.24 18.92 40.86
N PRO A 202 -15.26 19.46 40.19
CA PRO A 202 -15.94 20.69 40.64
C PRO A 202 -16.54 20.59 42.06
N ARG A 203 -16.74 19.37 42.58
CA ARG A 203 -17.30 19.10 43.91
C ARG A 203 -16.23 18.69 44.94
N GLY A 204 -14.95 18.88 44.61
CA GLY A 204 -13.82 18.47 45.43
C GLY A 204 -13.10 17.24 44.89
N LYS A 205 -12.13 16.74 45.67
CA LYS A 205 -11.26 15.63 45.29
C LYS A 205 -11.94 14.29 45.48
N ILE A 206 -11.94 13.46 44.44
CA ILE A 206 -12.55 12.13 44.47
C ILE A 206 -11.50 11.10 44.03
N PRO A 207 -11.34 9.97 44.74
CA PRO A 207 -10.50 8.88 44.28
C PRO A 207 -10.92 8.36 42.91
N ILE A 208 -9.95 8.03 42.06
CA ILE A 208 -10.18 7.61 40.66
C ILE A 208 -11.16 6.43 40.54
N GLU A 209 -11.16 5.51 41.49
CA GLU A 209 -12.06 4.35 41.52
C GLU A 209 -13.53 4.73 41.78
N LYS A 210 -13.81 5.87 42.42
CA LYS A 210 -15.18 6.33 42.71
C LYS A 210 -15.75 7.22 41.60
N LEU A 211 -14.94 7.63 40.62
CA LEU A 211 -15.41 8.40 39.47
C LEU A 211 -16.30 7.56 38.54
N LYS A 212 -17.34 8.19 37.99
CA LYS A 212 -18.28 7.60 37.02
C LYS A 212 -18.23 8.38 35.71
N GLN A 213 -18.47 7.68 34.60
CA GLN A 213 -18.62 8.27 33.26
C GLN A 213 -19.69 9.38 33.28
N GLY A 214 -19.49 10.43 32.47
CA GLY A 214 -20.39 11.58 32.41
C GLY A 214 -20.18 12.63 33.51
N ARG A 215 -19.36 12.37 34.54
CA ARG A 215 -18.98 13.41 35.51
C ARG A 215 -17.92 14.36 34.96
N LYS A 216 -17.95 15.61 35.44
CA LYS A 216 -16.93 16.62 35.13
C LYS A 216 -15.72 16.47 36.05
N VAL A 217 -14.53 16.57 35.45
CA VAL A 217 -13.22 16.63 36.10
C VAL A 217 -12.51 17.90 35.67
N ILE A 218 -11.50 18.30 36.44
CA ILE A 218 -10.65 19.44 36.12
C ILE A 218 -9.41 18.92 35.41
N GLY A 219 -9.19 19.36 34.17
CA GLY A 219 -7.98 19.12 33.40
C GLY A 219 -7.17 20.41 33.22
N TYR A 220 -6.01 20.30 32.59
CA TYR A 220 -5.14 21.45 32.31
C TYR A 220 -4.83 21.52 30.81
N LYS A 221 -5.15 22.66 30.18
CA LYS A 221 -4.91 22.91 28.76
C LYS A 221 -4.46 24.35 28.58
N ASP A 222 -3.37 24.56 27.84
CA ASP A 222 -2.86 25.88 27.45
C ASP A 222 -2.69 26.85 28.64
N GLY A 223 -2.15 26.36 29.76
CA GLY A 223 -1.89 27.17 30.94
C GLY A 223 -3.09 27.36 31.88
N LYS A 224 -4.28 26.88 31.52
CA LYS A 224 -5.53 27.11 32.25
C LYS A 224 -6.22 25.81 32.67
N ALA A 225 -6.91 25.86 33.80
CA ALA A 225 -7.77 24.77 34.27
C ALA A 225 -9.06 24.73 33.42
N VAL A 226 -9.39 23.57 32.86
CA VAL A 226 -10.55 23.36 31.97
C VAL A 226 -11.40 22.21 32.50
N TYR A 227 -12.71 22.41 32.57
CA TYR A 227 -13.65 21.34 32.91
C TYR A 227 -13.82 20.38 31.73
N SER A 228 -13.59 19.10 31.97
CA SER A 228 -13.75 18.03 30.98
C SER A 228 -14.68 16.95 31.49
N THR A 229 -15.47 16.35 30.61
CA THR A 229 -16.39 15.25 30.96
C THR A 229 -15.70 13.91 30.73
N ILE A 230 -15.81 12.99 31.71
CA ILE A 230 -15.26 11.64 31.60
C ILE A 230 -16.01 10.87 30.50
N LYS A 231 -15.33 10.57 29.40
CA LYS A 231 -15.88 9.78 28.28
C LYS A 231 -15.88 8.29 28.53
N SER A 232 -14.86 7.76 29.20
CA SER A 232 -14.70 6.33 29.46
C SER A 232 -13.89 6.10 30.74
N LYS A 233 -14.02 4.92 31.32
CA LYS A 233 -13.25 4.47 32.48
C LYS A 233 -12.89 3.00 32.28
N TRP A 234 -11.62 2.67 32.49
CA TRP A 234 -11.10 1.31 32.38
C TRP A 234 -10.26 0.96 33.61
N THR A 235 -9.90 -0.31 33.74
CA THR A 235 -9.01 -0.80 34.79
C THR A 235 -8.12 -1.86 34.17
N THR A 236 -6.82 -1.76 34.40
CA THR A 236 -5.83 -2.71 33.89
C THR A 236 -4.88 -3.13 35.01
N LYS A 237 -4.25 -4.31 34.87
CA LYS A 237 -3.20 -4.76 35.77
C LYS A 237 -1.86 -4.37 35.16
N VAL A 238 -1.12 -3.50 35.86
CA VAL A 238 0.24 -3.10 35.48
C VAL A 238 1.21 -3.69 36.49
N THR A 239 2.25 -4.38 36.00
CA THR A 239 3.31 -4.97 36.81
C THR A 239 4.36 -3.94 37.23
N GLU A 240 4.68 -3.00 36.36
CA GLU A 240 5.69 -1.97 36.58
C GLU A 240 5.05 -0.63 37.02
N LYS A 241 5.54 -0.05 38.11
CA LYS A 241 5.01 1.19 38.70
C LYS A 241 6.14 2.20 38.92
N TYR A 242 5.88 3.45 38.58
CA TYR A 242 6.76 4.59 38.85
C TYR A 242 6.13 5.46 39.92
N THR A 243 6.93 5.85 40.90
CA THR A 243 6.52 6.72 42.01
C THR A 243 7.22 8.06 41.88
N PHE A 244 6.43 9.13 41.81
CA PHE A 244 6.93 10.50 41.80
C PHE A 244 6.44 11.25 43.02
N GLU A 245 7.26 12.16 43.51
CA GLU A 245 6.90 13.09 44.57
C GLU A 245 6.88 14.50 43.99
N THR A 246 5.75 15.18 44.13
CA THR A 246 5.61 16.57 43.71
C THR A 246 6.25 17.49 44.73
N PHE A 247 6.57 18.73 44.34
CA PHE A 247 7.13 19.73 45.26
C PHE A 247 6.24 20.01 46.48
N SER A 248 4.93 19.75 46.36
CA SER A 248 3.96 19.84 47.47
C SER A 248 3.98 18.64 48.44
N GLY A 249 4.91 17.69 48.28
CA GLY A 249 5.00 16.46 49.09
C GLY A 249 3.97 15.39 48.72
N LYS A 250 3.21 15.57 47.62
CA LYS A 250 2.22 14.58 47.17
C LYS A 250 2.89 13.51 46.33
N LYS A 251 2.59 12.25 46.64
CA LYS A 251 3.04 11.08 45.88
C LYS A 251 2.05 10.75 44.77
N ILE A 252 2.56 10.51 43.57
CA ILE A 252 1.80 10.06 42.39
C ILE A 252 2.42 8.74 41.94
N ILE A 253 1.58 7.71 41.83
CA ILE A 253 1.99 6.38 41.39
C ILE A 253 1.28 6.06 40.09
N CYS A 254 2.04 5.78 39.04
CA CYS A 254 1.52 5.60 37.69
C CYS A 254 2.31 4.58 36.88
N SER A 255 1.73 4.14 35.75
CA SER A 255 2.40 3.26 34.79
C SER A 255 3.51 4.00 34.01
N PRO A 256 4.56 3.31 33.50
CA PRO A 256 5.72 3.94 32.84
C PRO A 256 5.37 4.85 31.66
N ARG A 257 4.31 4.52 30.91
CA ARG A 257 3.91 5.31 29.74
C ARG A 257 3.02 6.51 30.11
N HIS A 258 2.47 6.58 31.33
CA HIS A 258 1.53 7.64 31.75
C HIS A 258 2.18 9.02 31.62
N ARG A 259 1.49 9.97 30.96
CA ARG A 259 2.04 11.31 30.75
C ARG A 259 1.70 12.22 31.93
N LEU A 260 2.71 12.82 32.53
CA LEU A 260 2.56 13.81 33.59
C LEU A 260 2.97 15.19 33.07
N LEU A 261 2.36 16.24 33.63
CA LEU A 261 2.66 17.61 33.26
C LEU A 261 3.91 18.09 34.00
N THR A 262 4.90 18.55 33.24
CA THR A 262 6.15 19.16 33.71
C THR A 262 6.27 20.59 33.16
N GLU A 263 7.29 21.34 33.61
CA GLU A 263 7.64 22.66 33.03
C GLU A 263 7.90 22.61 31.52
N ARG A 264 8.35 21.46 31.00
CA ARG A 264 8.60 21.22 29.57
C ARG A 264 7.38 20.68 28.82
N GLY A 265 6.23 20.59 29.48
CA GLY A 265 4.99 20.03 28.93
C GLY A 265 4.72 18.58 29.39
N TYR A 266 3.88 17.87 28.63
CA TYR A 266 3.47 16.50 28.96
C TYR A 266 4.54 15.48 28.57
N ILE A 267 5.19 14.86 29.57
CA ILE A 267 6.25 13.87 29.38
C ILE A 267 5.79 12.52 29.95
N GLN A 268 6.15 11.41 29.27
CA GLN A 268 5.87 10.06 29.78
C GLN A 268 6.70 9.78 31.04
N ALA A 269 6.11 9.14 32.05
CA ALA A 269 6.73 8.85 33.34
C ALA A 269 8.14 8.25 33.23
N GLN A 270 8.35 7.27 32.33
CA GLN A 270 9.65 6.65 32.09
C GLN A 270 10.76 7.62 31.60
N ASN A 271 10.38 8.76 31.02
CA ASN A 271 11.30 9.77 30.47
C ASN A 271 11.47 10.98 31.40
N ILE A 272 10.81 10.99 32.57
CA ILE A 272 10.94 12.08 33.54
C ILE A 272 12.25 11.92 34.30
N THR A 273 13.03 12.99 34.35
CA THR A 273 14.32 13.04 35.04
C THR A 273 14.22 13.75 36.38
N LYS A 274 15.21 13.59 37.27
CA LYS A 274 15.22 14.27 38.58
C LYS A 274 15.23 15.81 38.49
N SER A 275 15.64 16.36 37.35
CA SER A 275 15.60 17.81 37.07
C SER A 275 14.21 18.32 36.69
N ASP A 276 13.28 17.44 36.31
CA ASP A 276 11.94 17.85 35.88
C ASP A 276 11.03 18.10 37.08
N LYS A 277 10.47 19.31 37.16
CA LYS A 277 9.47 19.65 38.17
C LYS A 277 8.08 19.29 37.68
N LEU A 278 7.38 18.46 38.45
CA LEU A 278 5.98 18.14 38.23
C LEU A 278 5.10 19.31 38.64
N ILE A 279 4.23 19.73 37.71
CA ILE A 279 3.27 20.81 37.95
C ILE A 279 2.02 20.22 38.59
N CYS A 280 1.72 20.65 39.81
CA CYS A 280 0.38 20.51 40.37
C CYS A 280 -0.41 21.79 40.12
N VAL A 281 -1.54 21.67 39.43
CA VAL A 281 -2.54 22.75 39.37
C VAL A 281 -3.05 22.96 40.80
N LYS A 282 -2.97 24.21 41.28
CA LYS A 282 -3.50 24.60 42.60
C LYS A 282 -5.01 24.73 42.56
#